data_AF-A0A6A0HCY2-F1
#
_entry.id   AF-A0A6A0HCY2-F1
#
_cell.length_a   1.000
_cell.length_b   1.000
_cell.length_c   1.000
_cell.angle_alpha   90.00
_cell.angle_beta   90.00
_cell.angle_gamma   90.00
#
_symmetry.space_group_name_H-M   'P 1'
#
loop_
_entity.id
_entity.type
_entity.pdbx_description
1 polymer ?
#
loop_
_entity_poly.entity_id
_entity_poly.type
_entity_poly.pdbx_seq_one_letter_code
_entity_poly.pdbx_strand_id
1 'polypeptide(L)'
;MFQTSIALTPDKAEHVVLATIVLHNLLRREYSSEHTPQGSMDIEDINRGEIVQGSWRQDAAQLLELERRRGGRISEEARAVREAFCKYFNNEGQVPWQRRMAGLRPE
;
A
#
# COMPACT_ATOMS: atom_id res chain seq x y z
N MET A 1 -0.64 20.43 0.84
CA MET A 1 0.24 20.47 2.03
C MET A 1 1.36 19.46 1.78
N PHE A 2 2.58 19.90 1.48
CA PHE A 2 3.70 19.00 1.24
C PHE A 2 4.19 18.47 2.59
N GLN A 3 4.15 17.15 2.79
CA GLN A 3 4.80 16.50 3.93
C GLN A 3 6.30 16.77 3.84
N THR A 4 6.83 17.55 4.76
CA THR A 4 8.27 17.72 4.93
C THR A 4 8.87 16.42 5.44
N SER A 5 10.10 16.11 5.00
CA SER A 5 10.85 14.99 5.56
C SER A 5 11.00 15.23 7.06
N ILE A 6 10.53 14.29 7.87
CA ILE A 6 10.71 14.37 9.32
C ILE A 6 12.20 14.13 9.55
N ALA A 7 12.91 15.17 9.99
CA ALA A 7 14.35 15.10 10.26
C ALA A 7 14.62 14.26 11.53
N LEU A 8 14.46 12.94 11.40
CA LEU A 8 14.74 11.96 12.43
C LEU A 8 15.98 11.17 12.05
N THR A 9 16.77 10.81 13.07
CA THR A 9 17.76 9.74 12.91
C THR A 9 17.01 8.42 12.66
N PRO A 10 17.62 7.45 11.95
CA PRO A 10 17.00 6.15 11.67
C PRO A 10 16.39 5.50 12.92
N ASP A 11 17.13 5.50 14.03
CA ASP A 11 16.67 4.93 15.30
C ASP A 11 15.36 5.59 15.79
N LYS A 12 15.23 6.92 15.68
CA LYS A 12 14.02 7.63 16.10
C LYS A 12 12.86 7.37 15.14
N ALA A 13 13.15 7.27 13.84
CA ALA A 13 12.15 6.92 12.84
C ALA A 13 11.59 5.51 13.11
N GLU A 14 12.44 4.56 13.49
CA GLU A 14 12.03 3.20 13.87
C GLU A 14 11.05 3.21 15.06
N HIS A 15 11.38 3.94 16.13
CA HIS A 15 10.49 4.03 17.30
C HIS A 15 9.13 4.66 16.94
N VAL A 16 9.11 5.70 16.10
CA VAL A 16 7.87 6.32 15.64
C VAL A 16 7.04 5.35 14.80
N VAL A 17 7.67 4.61 13.90
CA VAL A 17 6.99 3.59 13.08
C VAL A 17 6.41 2.50 13.97
N LEU A 18 7.19 1.94 14.91
CA LEU A 18 6.72 0.90 15.83
C LEU A 18 5.57 1.40 16.70
N ALA A 19 5.68 2.60 17.29
CA ALA A 19 4.61 3.18 18.09
C ALA A 19 3.33 3.39 17.27
N THR A 20 3.45 3.84 16.01
CA THR A 20 2.31 4.00 15.10
C THR A 20 1.66 2.66 14.77
N ILE A 21 2.46 1.62 14.50
CA ILE A 21 1.96 0.26 14.25
C ILE A 21 1.22 -0.28 15.47
N VAL A 22 1.81 -0.14 16.67
CA VAL A 22 1.18 -0.59 17.92
C VAL A 22 -0.15 0.12 18.14
N LEU A 23 -0.17 1.45 17.98
CA LEU A 23 -1.40 2.24 18.12
C LEU A 23 -2.45 1.83 17.09
N HIS A 24 -2.06 1.68 15.81
CA HIS A 24 -2.97 1.25 14.76
C HIS A 24 -3.56 -0.13 15.05
N ASN A 25 -2.75 -1.08 15.51
CA ASN A 25 -3.20 -2.41 15.88
C ASN A 25 -4.14 -2.39 17.08
N LEU A 26 -3.86 -1.54 18.09
CA LEU A 26 -4.74 -1.34 19.23
C LEU A 26 -6.09 -0.77 18.78
N LEU A 27 -6.09 0.30 17.99
CA LEU A 27 -7.31 0.93 17.48
C LEU A 27 -8.12 -0.03 16.61
N ARG A 28 -7.48 -0.82 15.76
CA ARG A 28 -8.15 -1.85 14.97
C ARG A 28 -8.77 -2.96 15.81
N ARG A 29 -8.23 -3.23 17.00
CA ARG A 29 -8.74 -4.30 17.88
C ARG A 29 -9.88 -3.80 18.77
N GLU A 30 -9.68 -2.65 19.41
CA GLU A 30 -10.60 -2.13 20.44
C GLU A 30 -11.67 -1.18 19.88
N TYR A 31 -11.39 -0.50 18.76
CA TYR A 31 -12.22 0.56 18.17
C TYR A 31 -12.38 0.35 16.66
N SER A 32 -12.59 -0.90 16.25
CA SER A 32 -12.60 -1.30 14.84
C SER A 32 -13.70 -0.58 14.03
N SER A 33 -14.87 -0.35 14.64
CA SER A 33 -16.01 0.35 14.03
C SER A 33 -15.71 1.81 13.69
N GLU A 34 -14.91 2.49 14.51
CA GLU A 34 -14.57 3.91 14.36
C GLU A 34 -13.31 4.11 13.54
N HIS A 35 -12.28 3.30 13.79
CA HIS A 35 -10.96 3.46 13.18
C HIS A 35 -10.83 2.79 11.82
N THR A 36 -11.48 1.64 11.63
CA THR A 36 -11.55 0.94 10.34
C THR A 36 -12.98 0.48 10.03
N PRO A 37 -13.92 1.42 9.82
CA PRO A 37 -15.31 1.09 9.51
C PRO A 37 -15.42 0.17 8.29
N GLN A 38 -16.48 -0.65 8.24
CA GLN A 38 -16.71 -1.52 7.09
C GLN A 38 -16.78 -0.69 5.80
N GLY A 39 -15.99 -1.07 4.80
CA GLY A 39 -15.92 -0.37 3.51
C GLY A 39 -14.98 0.83 3.47
N SER A 40 -14.29 1.16 4.58
CA SER A 40 -13.28 2.23 4.60
C SER A 40 -11.98 1.86 3.87
N MET A 41 -11.79 0.59 3.53
CA MET A 41 -10.63 0.04 2.83
C MET A 41 -11.07 -1.10 1.93
N ASP A 42 -10.23 -1.42 0.95
CA ASP A 42 -10.38 -2.64 0.15
C ASP A 42 -9.96 -3.86 0.99
N ILE A 43 -10.60 -5.01 0.78
CA ILE A 43 -10.32 -6.27 1.49
C ILE A 43 -9.93 -7.34 0.48
N GLU A 44 -8.85 -8.07 0.76
CA GLU A 44 -8.42 -9.20 -0.07
C GLU A 44 -9.21 -10.46 0.30
N ASP A 45 -9.94 -11.03 -0.66
CA ASP A 45 -10.47 -12.39 -0.58
C ASP A 45 -9.46 -13.34 -1.20
N ILE A 46 -8.57 -13.88 -0.36
CA ILE A 46 -7.49 -14.79 -0.79
C ILE A 46 -8.04 -16.09 -1.38
N ASN A 47 -9.19 -16.56 -0.89
CA ASN A 47 -9.82 -17.81 -1.33
C ASN A 47 -10.32 -17.66 -2.77
N ARG A 48 -10.99 -16.55 -3.06
CA ARG A 48 -11.47 -16.25 -4.42
C ARG A 48 -10.38 -15.64 -5.31
N GLY A 49 -9.30 -15.12 -4.71
CA GLY A 49 -8.27 -14.36 -5.41
C GLY A 49 -8.81 -13.03 -5.95
N GLU A 50 -9.72 -12.40 -5.22
CA GLU A 50 -10.40 -11.16 -5.62
C GLU A 50 -10.15 -10.06 -4.59
N ILE A 51 -10.21 -8.79 -5.03
CA ILE A 51 -10.20 -7.63 -4.14
C ILE A 51 -11.64 -7.14 -3.98
N VAL A 52 -12.18 -7.23 -2.78
CA VAL A 52 -13.45 -6.65 -2.38
C VAL A 52 -13.26 -5.14 -2.22
N GLN A 53 -13.87 -4.37 -3.12
CA GLN A 53 -13.77 -2.92 -3.14
C GLN A 53 -14.49 -2.30 -1.93
N GLY A 54 -13.84 -1.36 -1.25
CA GLY A 54 -14.46 -0.60 -0.17
C GLY A 54 -15.50 0.41 -0.67
N SER A 55 -16.52 0.69 0.15
CA SER A 55 -17.56 1.69 -0.13
C SER A 55 -17.04 3.12 -0.16
N TRP A 56 -15.83 3.39 0.37
CA TRP A 56 -15.20 4.70 0.30
C TRP A 56 -15.11 5.27 -1.13
N ARG A 57 -15.12 4.41 -2.15
CA ARG A 57 -15.15 4.80 -3.57
C ARG A 57 -16.50 5.38 -4.02
N GLN A 58 -17.58 5.02 -3.33
CA GLN A 58 -18.93 5.52 -3.56
C GLN A 58 -19.17 6.83 -2.80
N ASP A 59 -18.54 6.98 -1.64
CA ASP A 59 -18.68 8.15 -0.75
C ASP A 59 -17.74 9.31 -1.11
N ALA A 60 -16.80 9.10 -2.02
CA ALA A 60 -15.81 10.12 -2.37
C ALA A 60 -16.43 11.30 -3.13
N ALA A 61 -16.50 12.45 -2.47
CA ALA A 61 -16.21 13.72 -3.13
C ALA A 61 -14.96 13.48 -3.99
N GLN A 62 -15.12 13.56 -5.31
CA GLN A 62 -14.10 13.16 -6.29
C GLN A 62 -12.74 13.66 -5.82
N LEU A 63 -11.80 12.74 -5.54
CA LEU A 63 -10.43 13.10 -5.21
C LEU A 63 -9.97 14.10 -6.27
N LEU A 64 -9.56 15.29 -5.83
CA LEU A 64 -9.14 16.34 -6.75
C LEU A 64 -8.05 15.77 -7.65
N GLU A 65 -8.21 15.94 -8.96
CA GLU A 65 -7.17 15.55 -9.91
C GLU A 65 -5.87 16.24 -9.50
N LEU A 66 -4.85 15.43 -9.21
CA LEU A 66 -3.54 15.96 -8.93
C LEU A 66 -2.98 16.55 -10.23
N GLU A 67 -2.45 17.77 -10.13
CA GLU A 67 -1.77 18.39 -11.26
C GLU A 67 -0.62 17.49 -11.73
N ARG A 68 -0.59 17.18 -13.03
CA ARG A 68 0.48 16.39 -13.63
C ARG A 68 1.80 17.12 -13.44
N ARG A 69 2.62 16.65 -12.50
CA ARG A 69 4.04 17.03 -12.44
C ARG A 69 4.71 16.65 -13.75
N ARG A 70 5.42 17.60 -14.37
CA ARG A 70 6.36 17.31 -15.46
C ARG A 70 7.43 16.38 -14.90
N GLY A 71 7.38 15.11 -15.31
CA GLY A 71 8.32 14.09 -14.85
C GLY A 71 9.76 14.44 -15.24
N GLY A 72 10.67 14.41 -14.27
CA GLY A 72 12.11 14.33 -14.54
C GLY A 72 12.51 12.88 -14.85
N ARG A 73 13.67 12.69 -15.51
CA ARG A 73 14.28 11.35 -15.62
C ARG A 73 14.61 10.83 -14.22
N ILE A 74 14.09 9.66 -13.88
CA ILE A 74 14.52 8.89 -12.71
C ILE A 74 15.98 8.49 -12.93
N SER A 75 16.80 8.43 -11.86
CA SER A 75 18.20 7.99 -12.00
C SER A 75 18.27 6.54 -12.49
N GLU A 76 19.34 6.19 -13.19
CA GLU A 76 19.52 4.82 -13.70
C GLU A 76 19.64 3.81 -12.54
N GLU A 77 20.21 4.22 -11.41
CA GLU A 77 20.31 3.38 -10.20
C GLU A 77 18.92 3.08 -9.63
N ALA A 78 18.06 4.10 -9.50
CA ALA A 78 16.70 3.91 -9.02
C ALA A 78 15.86 3.05 -9.98
N ARG A 79 16.12 3.14 -11.29
CA ARG A 79 15.51 2.25 -12.30
C ARG A 79 16.00 0.81 -12.12
N ALA A 80 17.30 0.62 -11.97
CA ALA A 80 17.91 -0.71 -11.78
C ALA A 80 17.38 -1.41 -10.52
N VAL A 81 17.28 -0.70 -9.39
CA VAL A 81 16.72 -1.23 -8.14
C VAL A 81 15.26 -1.65 -8.32
N ARG A 82 14.43 -0.80 -8.94
CA ARG A 82 13.03 -1.15 -9.23
C ARG A 82 12.91 -2.38 -10.11
N GLU A 83 13.76 -2.51 -11.12
CA GLU A 83 13.73 -3.65 -12.03
C GLU A 83 14.19 -4.94 -11.35
N ALA A 84 15.20 -4.87 -10.49
CA ALA A 84 15.66 -6.02 -9.70
C ALA A 84 14.54 -6.58 -8.80
N PHE A 85 13.86 -5.71 -8.05
CA PHE A 85 12.72 -6.13 -7.22
C PHE A 85 11.55 -6.66 -8.05
N CYS A 86 11.24 -6.00 -9.17
CA CYS A 86 10.19 -6.46 -10.08
C CYS A 86 10.46 -7.89 -10.57
N LYS A 87 11.71 -8.19 -10.95
CA LYS A 87 12.12 -9.54 -11.37
C LYS A 87 11.99 -10.54 -10.23
N TYR A 88 12.49 -10.21 -9.04
CA TYR A 88 12.42 -11.11 -7.89
C TYR A 88 10.96 -11.46 -7.52
N PHE A 89 10.09 -10.47 -7.30
CA PHE A 89 8.71 -10.70 -6.85
C PHE A 89 7.81 -11.37 -7.90
N ASN A 90 8.18 -11.33 -9.19
CA ASN A 90 7.44 -12.02 -10.25
C ASN A 90 8.04 -13.39 -10.62
N ASN A 91 9.14 -13.81 -9.97
CA ASN A 91 9.78 -15.11 -10.19
C ASN A 91 9.99 -15.83 -8.85
N GLU A 92 11.22 -15.80 -8.31
CA GLU A 92 11.63 -16.49 -7.08
C GLU A 92 10.76 -16.16 -5.87
N GLY A 93 10.35 -14.89 -5.75
CA GLY A 93 9.50 -14.39 -4.67
C GLY A 93 8.00 -14.51 -4.94
N GLN A 94 7.58 -15.16 -6.03
CA GLN A 94 6.16 -15.27 -6.36
C GLN A 94 5.44 -16.18 -5.36
N VAL A 95 4.27 -15.73 -4.89
CA VAL A 95 3.37 -16.53 -4.06
C VAL A 95 2.25 -17.20 -4.89
N PRO A 96 1.71 -18.37 -4.47
CA PRO A 96 0.76 -19.15 -5.27
C PRO A 96 -0.52 -18.41 -5.69
N TRP A 97 -0.95 -17.42 -4.90
CA TRP A 97 -2.17 -16.66 -5.13
C TRP A 97 -1.96 -15.37 -5.96
N GLN A 98 -0.72 -14.92 -6.15
CA GLN A 98 -0.40 -13.61 -6.76
C GLN A 98 -0.93 -13.48 -8.19
N ARG A 99 -0.73 -14.50 -9.03
CA ARG A 99 -1.19 -14.49 -10.42
C ARG A 99 -2.70 -14.45 -10.52
N ARG A 100 -3.38 -15.24 -9.69
CA ARG A 100 -4.85 -15.25 -9.62
C ARG A 100 -5.39 -13.86 -9.24
N MET A 101 -4.79 -13.20 -8.23
CA MET A 101 -5.18 -11.85 -7.82
C MET A 101 -4.94 -10.78 -8.89
N ALA A 102 -3.93 -10.97 -9.75
CA ALA A 102 -3.68 -10.10 -10.90
C ALA A 102 -4.59 -10.41 -12.11
N GLY A 103 -5.52 -11.37 -11.99
CA GLY A 103 -6.36 -11.82 -13.12
C GLY A 103 -5.59 -12.61 -14.19
N LEU A 104 -4.40 -13.10 -13.86
CA LEU A 104 -3.54 -13.88 -14.76
C LEU A 104 -3.84 -15.38 -14.60
N ARG A 105 -3.86 -16.12 -15.71
CA ARG A 105 -4.01 -17.58 -15.69
C ARG A 105 -2.79 -18.23 -15.02
N PRO A 106 -2.96 -19.37 -14.31
CA PRO A 106 -1.83 -20.18 -13.90
C PRO A 106 -1.11 -20.72 -15.15
N GLU A 107 0.23 -20.75 -15.10
CA GLU A 107 1.07 -21.42 -16.10
C GLU A 107 0.99 -22.95 -15.95
#